data_AF-A0A815JS70-F1
#
_entry.id   AF-A0A815JS70-F1
#
_cell.length_a   1.000
_cell.length_b   1.000
_cell.length_c   1.000
_cell.angle_alpha   90.00
_cell.angle_beta   90.00
_cell.angle_gamma   90.00
#
_symmetry.space_group_name_H-M   'P 1'
#
loop_
_entity.id
_entity.type
_entity.pdbx_description
1 polymer ?
#
loop_
_entity_poly.entity_id
_entity_poly.type
_entity_poly.pdbx_seq_one_letter_code
_entity_poly.pdbx_strand_id
1 'polypeptide(L)'
;MQDDNRLLKVLFHLIDGLTFLIRFIILCTDLSAVTNNTKNHLSDSLRYLLPILVLELLSSFILFLTDSLRDQFQPREFIDHQIVFGFHQTEQKAAYLISTDVKGFKSSSKSMLGEGIYFATSINHTERKAHYFGAYICVKINLGRIYRTDVRRPVLTPELKKKILI
;
A
#
# COMPACT_ATOMS: atom_id res chain seq x y z
N MET A 1 -17.76 10.78 -8.54
CA MET A 1 -17.04 9.69 -9.23
C MET A 1 -16.08 8.90 -8.32
N GLN A 2 -16.03 9.16 -7.00
CA GLN A 2 -15.15 8.45 -6.05
C GLN A 2 -15.92 7.49 -5.13
N ASP A 3 -17.20 7.74 -4.89
CA ASP A 3 -18.08 6.88 -4.10
C ASP A 3 -18.40 5.54 -4.78
N ASP A 4 -18.48 5.51 -6.12
CA ASP A 4 -18.77 4.30 -6.89
C ASP A 4 -17.71 3.21 -6.67
N ASN A 5 -16.43 3.60 -6.51
CA ASN A 5 -15.33 2.68 -6.25
C ASN A 5 -15.37 2.10 -4.83
N ARG A 6 -15.96 2.81 -3.87
CA ARG A 6 -16.05 2.34 -2.48
C ARG A 6 -17.10 1.26 -2.34
N LEU A 7 -18.25 1.44 -3.00
CA LEU A 7 -19.30 0.41 -3.07
C LEU A 7 -18.82 -0.82 -3.82
N LEU A 8 -18.11 -0.65 -4.94
CA LEU A 8 -17.55 -1.76 -5.69
C LEU A 8 -16.53 -2.56 -4.86
N LYS A 9 -15.65 -1.90 -4.11
CA LYS A 9 -14.70 -2.55 -3.20
C LYS A 9 -15.39 -3.33 -2.07
N VAL A 10 -16.39 -2.74 -1.42
CA VAL A 10 -17.17 -3.44 -0.38
C VAL A 10 -17.88 -4.65 -0.96
N LEU A 11 -18.42 -4.53 -2.17
CA LEU A 11 -19.08 -5.63 -2.88
C LEU A 11 -18.09 -6.76 -3.20
N PHE A 12 -16.87 -6.45 -3.66
CA PHE A 12 -15.83 -7.45 -3.89
C PHE A 12 -15.46 -8.21 -2.61
N HIS A 13 -15.21 -7.52 -1.50
CA HIS A 13 -14.93 -8.18 -0.23
C HIS A 13 -16.10 -9.04 0.27
N LEU A 14 -17.34 -8.63 0.00
CA LEU A 14 -18.54 -9.40 0.37
C LEU A 14 -18.68 -10.66 -0.48
N ILE A 15 -18.37 -10.57 -1.78
CA ILE A 15 -18.35 -11.72 -2.71
C ILE A 15 -17.25 -12.71 -2.33
N ASP A 16 -16.05 -12.24 -2.00
CA ASP A 16 -14.94 -13.10 -1.56
C ASP A 16 -15.28 -13.81 -0.24
N GLY A 17 -15.83 -13.07 0.73
CA GLY A 17 -16.28 -13.65 2.00
C GLY A 17 -17.41 -14.67 1.82
N LEU A 18 -18.36 -14.41 0.91
CA LEU A 18 -19.43 -15.36 0.59
C LEU A 18 -18.89 -16.61 -0.12
N THR A 19 -17.96 -16.43 -1.06
CA THR A 19 -17.30 -17.54 -1.77
C THR A 19 -16.54 -18.43 -0.80
N PHE A 20 -15.84 -17.84 0.16
CA PHE A 20 -15.20 -18.55 1.26
C PHE A 20 -16.21 -19.34 2.10
N LEU A 21 -17.32 -18.72 2.51
CA LEU A 21 -18.35 -19.37 3.33
C LEU A 21 -19.01 -20.53 2.60
N ILE A 22 -19.33 -20.37 1.31
CA ILE A 22 -19.92 -21.44 0.49
C ILE A 22 -18.95 -22.63 0.40
N ARG A 23 -17.67 -22.38 0.11
CA ARG A 23 -16.65 -23.43 0.06
C ARG A 23 -16.49 -24.14 1.40
N PHE A 24 -16.53 -23.39 2.50
CA PHE A 24 -16.49 -23.94 3.85
C PHE A 24 -17.71 -24.82 4.17
N ILE A 25 -18.92 -24.41 3.75
CA ILE A 25 -20.14 -25.21 3.95
C ILE A 25 -20.09 -26.50 3.13
N ILE A 26 -19.75 -26.42 1.84
CA ILE A 26 -19.60 -27.60 0.95
C ILE A 26 -18.61 -28.59 1.56
N LEU A 27 -17.51 -28.08 2.10
CA LEU A 27 -16.54 -28.90 2.82
C LEU A 27 -17.13 -29.55 4.07
N CYS A 28 -17.82 -28.80 4.92
CA CYS A 28 -18.43 -29.37 6.13
C CYS A 28 -19.45 -30.46 5.77
N THR A 29 -20.19 -30.30 4.68
CA THR A 29 -21.13 -31.32 4.18
C THR A 29 -20.41 -32.55 3.63
N ASP A 30 -19.32 -32.38 2.88
CA ASP A 30 -18.52 -33.50 2.36
C ASP A 30 -17.82 -34.27 3.50
N LEU A 31 -17.30 -33.55 4.50
CA LEU A 31 -16.72 -34.16 5.70
C LEU A 31 -17.77 -34.94 6.49
N SER A 32 -18.99 -34.40 6.62
CA SER A 32 -20.12 -35.05 7.30
C SER A 32 -20.60 -36.30 6.56
N ALA A 33 -20.66 -36.25 5.22
CA ALA A 33 -21.00 -37.40 4.39
C ALA A 33 -19.96 -38.52 4.49
N VAL A 34 -18.67 -38.18 4.57
CA VAL A 34 -17.57 -39.13 4.71
C VAL A 34 -17.52 -39.73 6.13
N THR A 35 -17.80 -38.94 7.18
CA THR A 35 -17.87 -39.43 8.58
C THR A 35 -19.01 -40.41 8.83
N ASN A 36 -20.14 -40.24 8.15
CA ASN A 36 -21.30 -41.11 8.34
C ASN A 36 -21.18 -42.49 7.66
N ASN A 37 -20.21 -42.68 6.75
CA ASN A 37 -20.16 -43.88 5.90
C ASN A 37 -19.04 -44.89 6.24
N THR A 38 -17.94 -44.50 6.90
CA THR A 38 -16.86 -45.45 7.23
C THR A 38 -15.99 -45.01 8.40
N LYS A 39 -16.10 -45.68 9.56
CA LYS A 39 -15.26 -45.41 10.75
C LYS A 39 -13.77 -45.76 10.54
N ASN A 40 -13.42 -46.60 9.56
CA ASN A 40 -12.05 -47.10 9.36
C ASN A 40 -11.32 -46.53 8.13
N HIS A 41 -12.02 -45.90 7.18
CA HIS A 41 -11.43 -45.33 5.95
C HIS A 41 -11.24 -43.80 6.00
N LEU A 42 -11.78 -43.19 7.07
CA LEU A 42 -11.82 -41.76 7.30
C LEU A 42 -10.43 -41.14 7.53
N SER A 43 -9.50 -41.88 8.13
CA SER A 43 -8.18 -41.35 8.53
C SER A 43 -7.32 -41.00 7.33
N ASP A 44 -7.44 -41.75 6.24
CA ASP A 44 -6.53 -41.63 5.10
C ASP A 44 -7.00 -40.53 4.15
N SER A 45 -8.30 -40.40 3.92
CA SER A 45 -8.86 -39.28 3.14
C SER A 45 -8.70 -37.93 3.87
N LEU A 46 -8.90 -37.88 5.19
CA LEU A 46 -8.69 -36.65 5.97
C LEU A 46 -7.22 -36.23 6.04
N ARG A 47 -6.27 -37.16 5.99
CA ARG A 47 -4.82 -36.87 6.00
C ARG A 47 -4.37 -35.99 4.84
N TYR A 48 -4.99 -36.10 3.67
CA TYR A 48 -4.61 -35.32 2.50
C TYR A 48 -5.52 -34.12 2.24
N LEU A 49 -6.80 -34.19 2.65
CA LEU A 49 -7.73 -33.07 2.49
C LEU A 49 -7.41 -31.92 3.45
N LEU A 50 -7.06 -32.23 4.71
CA LEU A 50 -6.83 -31.19 5.74
C LEU A 50 -5.65 -30.25 5.41
N PRO A 51 -4.48 -30.73 4.94
CA PRO A 51 -3.37 -29.84 4.58
C PRO A 51 -3.66 -28.97 3.36
N ILE A 52 -4.33 -29.52 2.34
CA ILE A 52 -4.75 -28.77 1.14
C ILE A 52 -5.67 -27.62 1.55
N LEU A 53 -6.57 -27.90 2.48
CA LEU A 53 -7.47 -26.91 3.06
C LEU A 53 -6.77 -25.81 3.84
N VAL A 54 -5.84 -26.18 4.70
CA VAL A 54 -5.04 -25.20 5.44
C VAL A 54 -4.29 -24.31 4.47
N LEU A 55 -3.74 -24.86 3.38
CA LEU A 55 -3.04 -24.08 2.36
C LEU A 55 -3.96 -23.10 1.60
N GLU A 56 -5.18 -23.52 1.24
CA GLU A 56 -6.15 -22.63 0.59
C GLU A 56 -6.67 -21.52 1.50
N LEU A 57 -6.93 -21.84 2.77
CA LEU A 57 -7.31 -20.86 3.79
C LEU A 57 -6.18 -19.87 4.05
N LEU A 58 -4.94 -20.37 4.14
CA LEU A 58 -3.76 -19.54 4.35
C LEU A 58 -3.49 -18.62 3.15
N SER A 59 -3.65 -19.11 1.91
CA SER A 59 -3.44 -18.30 0.71
C SER A 59 -4.48 -17.18 0.61
N SER A 60 -5.75 -17.49 0.88
CA SER A 60 -6.84 -16.50 0.89
C SER A 60 -6.63 -15.46 1.99
N PHE A 61 -6.17 -15.89 3.17
CA PHE A 61 -5.85 -14.98 4.28
C PHE A 61 -4.64 -14.09 3.98
N ILE A 62 -3.59 -14.62 3.33
CA ILE A 62 -2.44 -13.82 2.89
C ILE A 62 -2.86 -12.78 1.84
N LEU A 63 -3.72 -13.15 0.89
CA LEU A 63 -4.26 -12.21 -0.10
C LEU A 63 -5.10 -11.12 0.56
N PHE A 64 -5.96 -11.48 1.51
CA PHE A 64 -6.73 -10.53 2.31
C PHE A 64 -5.82 -9.56 3.10
N LEU A 65 -4.79 -10.08 3.78
CA LEU A 65 -3.83 -9.24 4.51
C LEU A 65 -3.04 -8.33 3.58
N THR A 66 -2.57 -8.84 2.44
CA THR A 66 -1.79 -8.04 1.49
C THR A 66 -2.61 -6.91 0.88
N ASP A 67 -3.89 -7.15 0.58
CA ASP A 67 -4.78 -6.11 0.08
C ASP A 67 -5.17 -5.10 1.18
N SER A 68 -5.48 -5.58 2.39
CA SER A 68 -5.75 -4.71 3.54
C SER A 68 -4.56 -3.83 3.92
N LEU A 69 -3.33 -4.34 3.80
CA LEU A 69 -2.12 -3.56 4.02
C LEU A 69 -1.87 -2.58 2.87
N ARG A 70 -2.15 -2.97 1.63
CA ARG A 70 -1.98 -2.10 0.44
C ARG A 70 -2.84 -0.84 0.54
N ASP A 71 -4.07 -0.94 1.05
CA ASP A 71 -4.98 0.20 1.20
C ASP A 71 -4.57 1.16 2.35
N GLN A 72 -3.77 0.73 3.33
CA GLN A 72 -3.24 1.64 4.36
C GLN A 72 -2.16 2.61 3.83
N PHE A 73 -1.52 2.28 2.70
CA PHE A 73 -0.45 3.08 2.11
C PHE A 73 -0.87 3.86 0.87
N GLN A 74 -2.15 3.84 0.48
CA GLN A 74 -2.66 4.76 -0.53
C GLN A 74 -2.88 6.13 0.11
N PRO A 75 -2.32 7.23 -0.43
CA PRO A 75 -2.64 8.56 0.04
C PRO A 75 -4.14 8.78 -0.18
N ARG A 76 -4.88 8.95 0.92
CA ARG A 76 -6.24 9.47 0.85
C ARG A 76 -6.19 10.85 0.19
N GLU A 77 -7.07 11.09 -0.78
CA GLU A 77 -7.33 12.45 -1.25
C GLU A 77 -7.79 13.29 -0.05
N PHE A 78 -7.03 14.34 0.26
CA PHE A 78 -7.26 15.10 1.49
C PHE A 78 -8.29 16.22 1.26
N ILE A 79 -9.29 16.20 2.14
CA ILE A 79 -10.40 17.17 2.27
C ILE A 79 -9.90 18.60 2.56
N ASP A 80 -8.60 18.80 2.83
CA ASP A 80 -8.00 20.12 3.10
C ASP A 80 -6.95 20.57 2.06
N HIS A 81 -6.71 19.78 1.00
CA HIS A 81 -5.83 20.03 -0.18
C HIS A 81 -4.35 20.43 0.09
N GLN A 82 -3.97 20.76 1.32
CA GLN A 82 -2.65 21.23 1.72
C GLN A 82 -1.88 20.14 2.46
N ILE A 83 -2.56 19.23 3.15
CA ILE A 83 -1.89 18.08 3.77
C ILE A 83 -1.83 16.92 2.78
N VAL A 84 -0.66 16.34 2.56
CA VAL A 84 -0.48 15.13 1.74
C VAL A 84 0.46 14.13 2.42
N PHE A 85 0.30 12.84 2.12
CA PHE A 85 1.33 11.86 2.42
C PHE A 85 2.32 11.78 1.27
N GLY A 86 3.59 11.92 1.59
CA GLY A 86 4.68 11.82 0.62
C GLY A 86 5.64 10.70 0.98
N PHE A 87 6.11 10.01 -0.05
CA PHE A 87 7.11 8.96 0.04
C PHE A 87 8.47 9.50 -0.40
N HIS A 88 9.49 9.23 0.40
CA HIS A 88 10.88 9.54 0.09
C HIS A 88 11.70 8.24 0.12
N GLN A 89 12.16 7.78 -1.04
CA GLN A 89 13.10 6.67 -1.13
C GLN A 89 14.53 7.20 -1.08
N THR A 90 15.36 6.60 -0.23
CA THR A 90 16.77 6.92 -0.08
C THR A 90 17.57 5.70 0.38
N GLU A 91 18.88 5.81 0.51
CA GLU A 91 19.73 4.74 1.06
C GLU A 91 19.42 4.50 2.55
N GLN A 92 19.58 3.27 3.03
CA GLN A 92 19.28 2.92 4.43
C GLN A 92 20.01 3.81 5.44
N LYS A 93 21.30 4.11 5.21
CA LYS A 93 22.08 5.00 6.08
C LYS A 93 21.49 6.41 6.11
N ALA A 94 21.09 6.94 4.95
CA ALA A 94 20.46 8.25 4.86
C ALA A 94 19.09 8.26 5.54
N ALA A 95 18.29 7.20 5.39
CA ALA A 95 17.01 7.07 6.06
C ALA A 95 17.15 7.02 7.58
N TYR A 96 18.11 6.24 8.08
CA TYR A 96 18.45 6.22 9.51
C TYR A 96 18.79 7.64 9.99
N LEU A 97 19.72 8.32 9.31
CA LEU A 97 20.11 9.68 9.67
C LEU A 97 18.93 10.66 9.64
N ILE A 98 18.07 10.63 8.62
CA ILE A 98 16.88 11.49 8.56
C ILE A 98 15.93 11.20 9.72
N SER A 99 15.77 9.93 10.11
CA SER A 99 14.88 9.55 11.21
C SER A 99 15.44 9.87 12.60
N THR A 100 16.76 9.95 12.76
CA THR A 100 17.42 10.17 14.06
C THR A 100 18.00 11.57 14.27
N ASP A 101 18.30 12.31 13.20
CA ASP A 101 18.85 13.67 13.27
C ASP A 101 17.73 14.66 13.65
N VAL A 102 18.01 15.54 14.63
CA VAL A 102 17.08 16.61 15.05
C VAL A 102 16.72 17.53 13.87
N LYS A 103 17.63 17.66 12.89
CA LYS A 103 17.40 18.47 11.68
C LYS A 103 16.54 17.75 10.63
N GLY A 104 16.32 16.45 10.75
CA GLY A 104 15.53 15.65 9.82
C GLY A 104 16.03 15.72 8.37
N PHE A 105 15.12 15.99 7.43
CA PHE A 105 15.42 16.11 6.02
C PHE A 105 16.32 17.32 5.71
N LYS A 106 17.28 17.13 4.81
CA LYS A 106 18.15 18.20 4.29
C LYS A 106 17.81 18.48 2.84
N SER A 107 17.72 19.75 2.47
CA SER A 107 17.46 20.17 1.09
C SER A 107 18.60 19.75 0.17
N SER A 108 18.27 19.19 -0.99
CA SER A 108 19.26 18.93 -2.04
C SER A 108 19.57 20.22 -2.80
N SER A 109 20.84 20.45 -3.15
CA SER A 109 21.29 21.65 -3.88
C SER A 109 21.15 21.55 -5.42
N LYS A 110 20.95 20.35 -5.97
CA LYS A 110 20.85 20.11 -7.42
C LYS A 110 19.68 19.19 -7.76
N SER A 111 18.57 19.76 -8.22
CA SER A 111 17.38 18.98 -8.57
C SER A 111 16.45 19.71 -9.53
N MET A 112 15.51 18.96 -10.10
CA MET A 112 14.65 19.38 -11.23
C MET A 112 13.81 20.63 -10.96
N LEU A 113 13.48 20.90 -9.69
CA LEU A 113 12.71 22.06 -9.24
C LEU A 113 13.55 22.95 -8.30
N GLY A 114 14.86 23.01 -8.52
CA GLY A 114 15.76 23.76 -7.64
C GLY A 114 15.94 23.11 -6.28
N GLU A 115 16.38 23.88 -5.29
CA GLU A 115 16.72 23.35 -3.98
C GLU A 115 15.48 22.99 -3.17
N GLY A 116 15.48 21.81 -2.53
CA GLY A 116 14.36 21.37 -1.73
C GLY A 116 14.38 19.89 -1.39
N ILE A 117 13.28 19.43 -0.80
CA ILE A 117 13.06 18.02 -0.45
C ILE A 117 11.97 17.46 -1.37
N TYR A 118 12.23 16.29 -1.94
CA TYR A 118 11.38 15.71 -2.97
C TYR A 118 10.66 14.48 -2.44
N PHE A 119 9.35 14.50 -2.60
CA PHE A 119 8.46 13.40 -2.23
C PHE A 119 7.67 12.98 -3.46
N ALA A 120 7.35 11.69 -3.58
CA ALA A 120 6.32 11.25 -4.51
C ALA A 120 5.04 10.95 -3.74
N THR A 121 3.91 11.05 -4.43
CA THR A 121 2.60 10.69 -3.88
C THR A 121 2.37 9.17 -3.87
N SER A 122 3.21 8.38 -4.53
CA SER A 122 3.10 6.92 -4.50
C SER A 122 4.48 6.28 -4.35
N ILE A 123 4.53 5.12 -3.69
CA ILE A 123 5.76 4.33 -3.52
C ILE A 123 6.35 3.99 -4.89
N ASN A 124 5.50 3.56 -5.85
CA ASN A 124 5.90 3.17 -7.20
C ASN A 124 6.61 4.29 -7.98
N HIS A 125 6.33 5.56 -7.66
CA HIS A 125 6.98 6.71 -8.32
C HIS A 125 8.35 7.05 -7.75
N THR A 126 8.76 6.40 -6.66
CA THR A 126 10.07 6.63 -6.03
C THR A 126 11.14 5.62 -6.41
N GLU A 127 10.77 4.42 -6.88
CA GLU A 127 11.57 3.17 -6.96
C GLU A 127 12.96 3.28 -7.61
N ARG A 128 13.24 4.32 -8.39
CA ARG A 128 14.52 4.49 -9.09
C ARG A 128 15.62 5.14 -8.25
N LYS A 129 15.37 5.56 -7.01
CA LYS A 129 16.32 6.38 -6.23
C LYS A 129 17.25 5.56 -5.34
N ALA A 130 16.84 4.38 -4.89
CA ALA A 130 17.75 3.51 -4.16
C ALA A 130 18.28 2.40 -5.06
N HIS A 131 19.60 2.31 -5.17
CA HIS A 131 20.28 1.24 -5.88
C HIS A 131 20.07 -0.08 -5.14
N TYR A 132 19.14 -0.92 -5.60
CA TYR A 132 18.81 -2.28 -5.14
C TYR A 132 18.37 -2.46 -3.67
N PHE A 133 18.93 -1.70 -2.71
CA PHE A 133 18.64 -1.76 -1.28
C PHE A 133 18.44 -0.35 -0.72
N GLY A 134 17.18 0.05 -0.62
CA GLY A 134 16.78 1.35 -0.07
C GLY A 134 15.79 1.24 1.06
N ALA A 135 15.51 2.38 1.68
CA ALA A 135 14.43 2.55 2.62
C ALA A 135 13.44 3.60 2.09
N TYR A 136 12.16 3.40 2.40
CA TYR A 136 11.09 4.37 2.17
C TYR A 136 10.75 5.06 3.48
N ILE A 137 10.67 6.38 3.45
CA ILE A 137 10.11 7.18 4.54
C ILE A 137 8.77 7.72 4.06
N CYS A 138 7.70 7.39 4.79
CA CYS A 138 6.37 7.99 4.60
C CYS A 138 6.21 9.15 5.57
N VAL A 139 5.87 10.34 5.07
CA VAL A 139 5.71 11.53 5.88
C VAL A 139 4.40 12.25 5.58
N LYS A 140 3.83 12.87 6.61
CA LYS A 140 2.72 13.82 6.48
C LYS A 140 3.29 15.20 6.19
N ILE A 141 2.95 15.79 5.05
CA ILE A 141 3.49 17.04 4.54
C ILE A 141 2.39 18.09 4.56
N ASN A 142 2.69 19.27 5.08
CA ASN A 142 1.88 20.45 4.83
C ASN A 142 2.50 21.24 3.65
N LEU A 143 1.81 21.24 2.52
CA LEU A 143 2.23 21.90 1.29
C LEU A 143 2.04 23.42 1.35
N GLY A 144 1.18 23.94 2.23
CA GLY A 144 0.82 25.35 2.26
C GLY A 144 0.34 25.85 0.90
N ARG A 145 1.04 26.85 0.33
CA ARG A 145 0.76 27.38 -1.01
C ARG A 145 1.38 26.51 -2.09
N ILE A 146 0.56 26.05 -3.03
CA ILE A 146 0.97 25.09 -4.06
C ILE A 146 1.10 25.80 -5.41
N TYR A 147 2.26 25.62 -6.05
CA TYR A 147 2.42 25.86 -7.48
C TYR A 147 2.38 24.53 -8.24
N ARG A 148 1.39 24.38 -9.12
CA ARG A 148 1.22 23.18 -9.97
C ARG A 148 1.74 23.47 -11.37
N THR A 149 2.39 22.47 -11.97
CA THR A 149 2.92 22.56 -13.33
C THR A 149 2.94 21.19 -13.97
N ASP A 150 2.48 21.12 -15.22
CA ASP A 150 2.53 19.89 -16.03
C ASP A 150 3.89 19.72 -16.72
N VAL A 151 4.75 20.74 -16.63
CA VAL A 151 6.10 20.72 -17.19
C VAL A 151 7.02 19.97 -16.24
N ARG A 152 7.70 18.93 -16.73
CA ARG A 152 8.58 18.08 -15.92
C ARG A 152 9.81 18.81 -15.36
N ARG A 153 10.30 19.84 -16.06
CA ARG A 153 11.42 20.70 -15.66
C ARG A 153 11.04 22.17 -15.89
N PRO A 154 10.16 22.73 -15.05
CA PRO A 154 9.79 24.13 -15.16
C PRO A 154 11.02 24.99 -14.86
N VAL A 155 11.21 26.04 -15.64
CA VAL A 155 12.23 27.05 -15.33
C VAL A 155 11.72 27.88 -14.16
N LEU A 156 12.33 27.74 -12.99
CA LEU A 156 12.02 28.57 -11.83
C LEU A 156 12.56 29.98 -12.03
N THR A 157 11.78 30.82 -12.71
CA THR A 157 12.09 32.26 -12.84
C THR A 157 12.11 32.92 -11.46
N PRO A 158 12.88 34.02 -11.28
CA PRO A 158 12.89 34.76 -10.01
C PRO A 158 11.51 35.19 -9.53
N GLU A 159 10.62 35.55 -10.47
CA GLU A 159 9.23 35.91 -10.21
C GLU A 159 8.40 34.74 -9.67
N LEU A 160 8.61 33.54 -10.22
CA LEU A 160 7.94 32.33 -9.77
C LEU A 160 8.43 31.90 -8.38
N LYS A 161 9.74 32.02 -8.11
CA LYS A 161 10.30 31.78 -6.77
C LYS A 161 9.67 32.70 -5.73
N LYS A 162 9.48 33.98 -6.08
CA LYS A 162 8.82 34.97 -5.22
C LYS A 162 7.35 34.61 -4.95
N LYS A 163 6.64 33.97 -5.87
CA LYS A 163 5.24 33.53 -5.64
C LYS A 163 5.11 32.31 -4.72
N ILE A 164 6.16 31.48 -4.61
CA ILE A 164 6.14 30.21 -3.85
C ILE A 164 6.66 30.40 -2.41
N LEU A 165 7.59 31.34 -2.19
CA LEU A 165 8.30 31.52 -0.91
C LEU A 165 7.70 32.59 0.02
N ILE A 166 6.53 33.17 -0.31
CA ILE A 166 5.83 34.18 0.51
C ILE A 166 4.63 33.54 1.22
#